data_AF-A0A843J8D1-F1
#
_entry.id   AF-A0A843J8D1-F1
#
_cell.length_a   1.000
_cell.length_b   1.000
_cell.length_c   1.000
_cell.angle_alpha   90.00
_cell.angle_beta   90.00
_cell.angle_gamma   90.00
#
_symmetry.space_group_name_H-M   'P 1'
#
loop_
_entity.id
_entity.type
_entity.pdbx_description
1 polymer ?
#
loop_
_entity_poly.entity_id
_entity_poly.type
_entity_poly.pdbx_seq_one_letter_code
_entity_poly.pdbx_strand_id
1 'polypeptide(L)'
;MPNLNVAITGSLDYAKNIGKKGTTSDITFYNLKKGEDTVTIIEPTRYPERIQPLYYAVSMADVAIVIVDAVTPEFGETVVMLDCAKVT
;
A
#
# COMPACT_ATOMS: atom_id res chain seq x y z
N MET A 1 -1.82 -22.08 0.65
CA MET A 1 -1.03 -20.83 0.69
C MET A 1 -1.87 -19.71 0.10
N PRO A 2 -2.75 -19.10 0.90
CA PRO A 2 -3.34 -17.83 0.53
C PRO A 2 -2.24 -16.76 0.52
N ASN A 3 -2.20 -15.98 -0.55
CA ASN A 3 -1.42 -14.76 -0.62
C ASN A 3 -2.40 -13.59 -0.55
N LEU A 4 -2.14 -12.65 0.36
CA LEU A 4 -2.91 -11.42 0.48
C LEU A 4 -2.03 -10.24 0.10
N ASN A 5 -2.45 -9.46 -0.88
CA ASN A 5 -1.79 -8.21 -1.23
C ASN A 5 -2.49 -7.04 -0.51
N VAL A 6 -1.72 -6.26 0.24
CA VAL A 6 -2.23 -5.16 1.05
C VAL A 6 -1.55 -3.86 0.63
N ALA A 7 -2.29 -2.90 0.09
CA ALA A 7 -1.76 -1.55 -0.07
C ALA A 7 -1.73 -0.83 1.29
N ILE A 8 -0.60 -0.24 1.67
CA ILE A 8 -0.54 0.68 2.82
C ILE A 8 -0.19 2.07 2.31
N THR A 9 -1.06 3.04 2.60
CA THR A 9 -0.94 4.41 2.10
C THR A 9 -1.06 5.43 3.25
N GLY A 10 -0.73 6.69 2.97
CA GLY A 10 -0.89 7.80 3.92
C GLY A 10 0.25 7.99 4.92
N SER A 11 1.11 6.99 5.12
CA SER A 11 2.32 7.13 5.94
C SER A 11 3.47 6.29 5.38
N LEU A 12 4.56 6.95 4.98
CA LEU A 12 5.75 6.27 4.47
C LEU A 12 6.49 5.53 5.60
N ASP A 13 7.11 4.41 5.25
CA ASP A 13 7.81 3.49 6.15
C ASP A 13 6.93 2.83 7.22
N TYR A 14 5.59 2.98 7.17
CA TYR A 14 4.69 2.32 8.13
C TYR A 14 4.86 0.79 8.09
N ALA A 15 5.02 0.24 6.89
CA ALA A 15 5.17 -1.19 6.67
C ALA A 15 6.52 -1.77 7.13
N LYS A 16 7.52 -0.92 7.39
CA LYS A 16 8.87 -1.32 7.83
C LYS A 16 8.86 -2.09 9.15
N ASN A 17 7.91 -1.79 10.03
CA ASN A 17 7.76 -2.45 11.33
C ASN A 17 6.86 -3.69 11.28
N ILE A 18 6.25 -3.98 10.12
CA ILE A 18 5.27 -5.06 9.96
C ILE A 18 5.86 -6.24 9.19
N GLY A 19 6.61 -5.97 8.12
CA GLY A 19 7.14 -6.99 7.22
C GLY A 19 8.61 -6.80 6.87
N LYS A 20 9.20 -7.82 6.27
CA LYS A 20 10.57 -7.75 5.76
C LYS A 20 10.60 -6.95 4.46
N LYS A 21 11.31 -5.83 4.45
CA LYS A 21 11.52 -5.00 3.25
C LYS A 21 12.14 -5.82 2.12
N GLY A 22 11.53 -5.73 0.95
CA GLY A 22 11.94 -6.38 -0.29
C GLY A 22 12.32 -5.35 -1.35
N THR A 23 11.90 -5.61 -2.60
CA THR A 23 12.18 -4.73 -3.74
C THR A 23 11.62 -3.33 -3.51
N THR A 24 12.42 -2.32 -3.83
CA THR A 24 12.07 -0.90 -3.72
C THR A 24 12.35 -0.19 -5.03
N SER A 25 11.35 0.50 -5.58
CA SER A 25 11.46 1.32 -6.79
C SER A 25 10.58 2.58 -6.69
N ASP A 26 9.46 2.61 -7.41
CA ASP A 26 8.38 3.57 -7.23
C ASP A 26 7.44 3.17 -6.08
N ILE A 27 7.34 1.86 -5.87
CA ILE A 27 6.65 1.21 -4.76
C ILE A 27 7.66 0.34 -4.00
N THR A 28 7.42 0.12 -2.71
CA THR A 28 8.19 -0.80 -1.87
C THR A 28 7.32 -1.99 -1.50
N PHE A 29 7.87 -3.18 -1.65
CA PHE A 29 7.26 -4.41 -1.17
C PHE A 29 7.79 -4.77 0.23
N TYR A 30 6.90 -5.16 1.14
CA TYR A 30 7.26 -5.79 2.40
C TYR A 30 6.58 -7.15 2.50
N ASN A 31 7.33 -8.17 2.88
CA ASN A 31 6.84 -9.54 2.95
C ASN A 31 6.67 -9.96 4.41
N LEU A 32 5.48 -10.41 4.77
CA LEU A 32 5.17 -10.97 6.08
C LEU A 32 4.69 -12.42 5.89
N LYS A 33 5.35 -13.36 6.58
CA LYS A 33 4.95 -14.76 6.60
C LYS A 33 4.38 -15.11 7.98
N LYS A 34 3.18 -15.69 8.02
CA LYS A 34 2.52 -16.14 9.26
C LYS A 34 2.05 -17.58 9.08
N GLY A 35 2.90 -18.54 9.46
CA GLY A 35 2.65 -19.95 9.18
C GLY A 35 2.69 -20.22 7.67
N GLU A 36 1.58 -20.70 7.11
CA GLU A 36 1.40 -20.99 5.68
C GLU A 36 0.86 -19.81 4.87
N ASP A 37 0.46 -18.72 5.55
CA ASP A 37 -0.09 -17.53 4.92
C ASP A 37 1.02 -16.51 4.66
N THR A 38 0.93 -15.83 3.50
CA THR A 38 1.86 -14.76 3.14
C THR A 38 1.08 -13.49 2.86
N VAL A 39 1.55 -12.37 3.42
CA VAL A 39 1.05 -11.03 3.15
C VAL A 39 2.12 -10.25 2.43
N THR A 40 1.81 -9.78 1.23
CA THR A 40 2.64 -8.85 0.46
C THR A 40 2.08 -7.46 0.67
N ILE A 41 2.81 -6.64 1.41
CA ILE A 41 2.45 -5.25 1.65
C ILE A 41 3.08 -4.39 0.58
N ILE A 42 2.32 -3.45 0.02
CA ILE A 42 2.72 -2.59 -1.08
C ILE A 42 2.57 -1.13 -0.62
N GLU A 43 3.69 -0.43 -0.56
CA GLU A 43 3.76 0.97 -0.13
C GLU A 43 4.10 1.84 -1.34
N PRO A 44 3.32 2.90 -1.66
CA PRO A 44 3.60 3.77 -2.79
C PRO A 44 4.70 4.79 -2.46
N THR A 45 5.95 4.34 -2.39
CA THR A 45 7.11 5.08 -1.86
C THR A 45 7.32 6.47 -2.46
N ARG A 46 7.05 6.66 -3.76
CA ARG A 46 7.23 7.96 -4.44
C ARG A 46 5.95 8.80 -4.52
N TYR A 47 4.85 8.36 -3.92
CA TYR A 47 3.68 9.21 -3.72
C TYR A 47 3.95 10.10 -2.49
N PRO A 48 3.68 11.42 -2.53
CA PRO A 48 2.87 12.15 -3.51
C PRO A 48 3.65 12.90 -4.61
N GLU A 49 4.95 12.62 -4.84
CA GLU A 49 5.73 13.30 -5.90
C GLU A 49 5.08 13.14 -7.28
N ARG A 50 4.43 12.00 -7.50
CA ARG A 50 3.63 11.69 -8.67
C ARG A 50 2.55 10.65 -8.33
N ILE A 51 1.47 10.61 -9.11
CA ILE A 51 0.29 9.78 -8.82
C ILE A 51 0.46 8.29 -9.18
N GLN A 52 1.39 7.95 -10.10
CA GLN A 52 1.55 6.58 -10.62
C GLN A 52 1.88 5.52 -9.55
N PRO A 53 2.77 5.77 -8.57
CA PRO A 53 3.03 4.86 -7.46
C PRO A 53 1.76 4.46 -6.68
N LEU A 54 0.86 5.41 -6.41
CA LEU A 54 -0.41 5.14 -5.74
C LEU A 54 -1.28 4.21 -6.58
N TYR A 55 -1.41 4.50 -7.88
CA TYR A 55 -2.14 3.64 -8.81
C TYR A 55 -1.55 2.23 -8.87
N TYR A 56 -0.22 2.09 -8.94
CA TYR A 56 0.44 0.78 -8.97
C TYR A 56 0.20 -0.02 -7.69
N ALA A 57 0.31 0.63 -6.53
CA ALA A 57 0.08 -0.04 -5.24
C ALA A 57 -1.37 -0.50 -5.10
N VAL A 58 -2.34 0.37 -5.41
CA VAL A 58 -3.77 0.07 -5.30
C VAL A 58 -4.21 -1.00 -6.32
N SER A 59 -3.75 -0.92 -7.57
CA SER A 59 -4.15 -1.87 -8.63
C SER A 59 -3.69 -3.31 -8.37
N MET A 60 -2.68 -3.50 -7.52
CA MET A 60 -2.15 -4.82 -7.14
C MET A 60 -2.75 -5.36 -5.84
N ALA A 61 -3.52 -4.54 -5.10
CA ALA A 61 -3.98 -4.86 -3.76
C ALA A 61 -5.34 -5.57 -3.78
N ASP A 62 -5.49 -6.53 -2.87
CA ASP A 62 -6.79 -7.13 -2.57
C ASP A 62 -7.56 -6.26 -1.56
N VAL A 63 -6.82 -5.65 -0.63
CA VAL A 63 -7.34 -4.75 0.42
C VAL A 63 -6.37 -3.60 0.68
N ALA A 64 -6.86 -2.53 1.30
CA ALA A 64 -6.03 -1.37 1.65
C ALA A 64 -6.09 -1.00 3.13
N ILE A 65 -4.98 -0.46 3.64
CA ILE A 65 -4.90 0.21 4.93
C ILE A 65 -4.46 1.65 4.67
N VAL A 66 -5.35 2.59 4.96
CA VAL A 66 -5.08 4.02 4.83
C VAL A 66 -4.75 4.59 6.20
N ILE A 67 -3.53 5.06 6.38
CA ILE A 67 -3.11 5.75 7.60
C ILE A 67 -3.51 7.22 7.47
N VAL A 68 -4.33 7.72 8.40
CA VAL A 68 -4.94 9.05 8.31
C VAL A 68 -4.53 9.89 9.53
N ASP A 69 -3.58 10.80 9.32
CA ASP A 69 -3.22 11.80 10.32
C ASP A 69 -4.06 13.08 10.19
N ALA A 70 -4.43 13.44 8.95
CA ALA A 70 -5.26 14.59 8.63
C ALA A 70 -6.02 14.38 7.31
N VAL A 71 -7.08 15.15 7.09
CA VAL A 71 -7.82 15.17 5.82
C VAL A 71 -7.11 16.12 4.85
N THR A 72 -6.14 15.58 4.10
CA THR A 72 -5.36 16.33 3.11
C THR A 72 -5.84 16.04 1.68
N PRO A 73 -5.37 16.81 0.67
CA PRO A 73 -5.61 16.45 -0.74
C PRO A 73 -5.15 15.02 -1.07
N GLU A 74 -4.02 14.59 -0.52
CA GLU A 74 -3.46 13.25 -0.76
C GLU A 74 -4.34 12.14 -0.18
N PHE A 75 -4.94 12.39 0.98
CA PHE A 75 -5.95 11.50 1.54
C PHE A 75 -7.17 11.40 0.60
N GLY A 76 -7.66 12.53 0.08
CA GLY A 76 -8.75 12.54 -0.89
C GLY A 76 -8.44 11.77 -2.17
N GLU A 77 -7.25 11.97 -2.74
CA GLU A 77 -6.77 11.21 -3.91
C GLU A 77 -6.71 9.71 -3.63
N THR A 78 -6.21 9.32 -2.45
CA THR A 78 -6.14 7.92 -2.01
C THR A 78 -7.54 7.30 -1.93
N VAL A 79 -8.49 7.98 -1.28
CA VAL A 79 -9.88 7.50 -1.14
C VAL A 79 -10.53 7.33 -2.51
N VAL A 80 -10.41 8.32 -3.40
CA VAL A 80 -10.98 8.25 -4.75
C VAL A 80 -10.33 7.13 -5.58
N MET A 81 -9.01 6.93 -5.47
CA MET A 81 -8.31 5.85 -6.17
C MET A 81 -8.81 4.47 -5.72
N LEU A 82 -8.97 4.27 -4.40
CA LEU A 82 -9.46 3.01 -3.84
C LEU A 82 -10.89 2.70 -4.28
N ASP A 83 -11.78 3.70 -4.26
CA ASP A 83 -13.16 3.57 -4.76
C ASP A 83 -13.19 3.21 -6.25
N CYS A 84 -12.42 3.92 -7.07
CA CYS A 84 -12.29 3.63 -8.51
C CYS A 84 -11.79 2.19 -8.78
N ALA A 85 -10.82 1.74 -7.98
CA ALA A 85 -10.25 0.40 -8.08
C ALA A 85 -11.09 -0.70 -7.42
N LYS A 86 -12.15 -0.33 -6.69
CA LYS A 86 -13.00 -1.24 -5.88
C LYS A 86 -12.19 -2.05 -4.85
N VAL A 87 -11.15 -1.44 -4.30
CA VAL A 87 -10.34 -2.02 -3.23
C VAL A 87 -10.91 -1.55 -1.89
N THR A 88 -11.17 -2.50 -0.99
CA THR A 88 -11.76 -2.23 0.34
C THR A 88 -10.70 -2.16 1.43
#